data_AF-A0A940LVC1-F1
#
_entry.id   AF-A0A940LVC1-F1
#
_cell.length_a   1.000
_cell.length_b   1.000
_cell.length_c   1.000
_cell.angle_alpha   90.00
_cell.angle_beta   90.00
_cell.angle_gamma   90.00
#
_symmetry.space_group_name_H-M   'P 1'
#
loop_
_entity.id
_entity.type
_entity.pdbx_description
1 polymer ?
#
loop_
_entity_poly.entity_id
_entity_poly.type
_entity_poly.pdbx_seq_one_letter_code
_entity_poly.pdbx_strand_id
1 'polypeptide(L)'
;MASSDAAGLGELERLSDPAARNALALALGEARDPGLPAVLVRLIQRPDLRDQRGTLVHVLGFYDCSEHVALLAELVAEGNFEVAHEAFEIADILDAIDDEDAQAAQAIIAKALTAKPADAWRVEMLRDLSDLLG
;
A
#
# COMPACT_ATOMS: atom_id res chain seq x y z
N MET A 1 -6.13 9.21 -29.03
CA MET A 1 -4.90 8.68 -28.40
C MET A 1 -5.23 7.31 -27.84
N ALA A 2 -5.19 6.28 -28.69
CA ALA A 2 -5.66 4.95 -28.34
C ALA A 2 -4.53 3.93 -28.54
N SER A 3 -4.45 3.00 -27.59
CA SER A 3 -3.67 1.76 -27.59
C SER A 3 -2.20 1.85 -27.15
N SER A 4 -1.92 1.61 -25.86
CA SER A 4 -0.95 0.58 -25.40
C SER A 4 -0.68 0.60 -23.88
N ASP A 5 -1.63 0.20 -23.03
CA ASP A 5 -1.36 0.06 -21.58
C ASP A 5 -1.73 -1.31 -21.00
N ALA A 6 -2.70 -2.02 -21.58
CA ALA A 6 -3.02 -3.40 -21.18
C ALA A 6 -1.81 -4.36 -21.28
N ALA A 7 -0.89 -4.11 -22.23
CA ALA A 7 0.34 -4.88 -22.36
C ALA A 7 1.33 -4.61 -21.21
N GLY A 8 1.44 -3.35 -20.76
CA GLY A 8 2.31 -2.96 -19.65
C GLY A 8 1.80 -3.50 -18.32
N LEU A 9 0.49 -3.37 -18.06
CA LEU A 9 -0.16 -3.94 -16.88
C LEU A 9 -0.02 -5.47 -16.82
N GLY A 10 -0.27 -6.16 -17.94
CA GLY A 10 -0.12 -7.61 -18.04
C GLY A 10 1.33 -8.10 -18.00
N GLU A 11 2.31 -7.25 -18.34
CA GLU A 11 3.73 -7.52 -18.14
C GLU A 11 4.11 -7.36 -16.66
N LEU A 12 3.66 -6.30 -16.01
CA LEU A 12 3.92 -6.03 -14.59
C LEU A 12 3.51 -7.22 -13.70
N GLU A 13 2.37 -7.84 -13.97
CA GLU A 13 1.88 -9.00 -13.22
C GLU A 13 2.78 -10.24 -13.35
N ARG A 14 3.52 -10.36 -14.46
CA ARG A 14 4.35 -11.54 -14.79
C ARG A 14 5.83 -11.37 -14.43
N LEU A 15 6.30 -10.15 -14.17
CA LEU A 15 7.70 -9.90 -13.83
C LEU A 15 8.08 -10.52 -12.48
N SER A 16 9.03 -11.46 -12.53
CA SER A 16 9.65 -12.08 -11.36
C SER A 16 10.85 -11.29 -10.84
N ASP A 17 11.58 -10.61 -11.72
CA ASP A 17 12.71 -9.77 -11.34
C ASP A 17 12.23 -8.51 -10.61
N PRO A 18 12.65 -8.28 -9.35
CA PRO A 18 12.15 -7.14 -8.56
C PRO A 18 12.55 -5.80 -9.16
N ALA A 19 13.75 -5.68 -9.73
CA ALA A 19 14.22 -4.44 -10.31
C ALA A 19 13.40 -4.04 -11.55
N ALA A 20 13.17 -4.99 -12.46
CA ALA A 20 12.32 -4.79 -13.62
C ALA A 20 10.87 -4.48 -13.23
N ARG A 21 10.30 -5.21 -12.25
CA ARG A 21 8.94 -4.97 -11.75
C ARG A 21 8.79 -3.56 -11.19
N ASN A 22 9.72 -3.15 -10.33
CA ASN A 22 9.71 -1.84 -9.70
C ASN A 22 9.86 -0.71 -10.73
N ALA A 23 10.77 -0.86 -11.69
CA ALA A 23 10.95 0.12 -12.76
C ALA A 23 9.69 0.28 -13.63
N LEU A 24 9.02 -0.83 -13.96
CA LEU A 24 7.78 -0.79 -14.72
C LEU A 24 6.62 -0.19 -13.92
N ALA A 25 6.49 -0.53 -12.64
CA ALA A 25 5.48 0.06 -11.76
C ALA A 25 5.64 1.58 -11.68
N LEU A 26 6.86 2.07 -11.46
CA LEU A 26 7.17 3.50 -11.44
C LEU A 26 6.79 4.18 -12.76
N ALA A 27 7.20 3.62 -13.90
CA ALA A 27 6.90 4.20 -15.22
C ALA A 27 5.39 4.29 -15.49
N LEU A 28 4.62 3.26 -15.14
CA LEU A 28 3.17 3.26 -15.28
C LEU A 28 2.49 4.25 -14.32
N GLY A 29 3.00 4.36 -13.10
CA GLY A 29 2.52 5.30 -12.09
C GLY A 29 2.78 6.76 -12.48
N GLU A 30 3.98 7.07 -12.97
CA GLU A 30 4.33 8.40 -13.50
C GLU A 30 3.44 8.78 -14.70
N ALA A 31 3.06 7.80 -15.52
CA ALA A 31 2.11 7.97 -16.62
C ALA A 31 0.65 8.08 -16.16
N ARG A 32 0.35 7.87 -14.86
CA ARG A 32 -0.99 7.82 -14.26
C ARG A 32 -1.91 6.84 -15.00
N ASP A 33 -1.41 5.65 -15.33
CA ASP A 33 -2.22 4.61 -15.95
C ASP A 33 -3.43 4.27 -15.03
N PRO A 34 -4.68 4.42 -15.51
CA PRO A 34 -5.88 4.24 -14.69
C PRO A 34 -6.14 2.78 -14.30
N GLY A 35 -5.54 1.80 -14.98
CA GLY A 35 -5.66 0.38 -14.64
C GLY A 35 -4.65 -0.10 -13.59
N LEU A 36 -3.63 0.70 -13.30
CA LEU A 36 -2.54 0.34 -12.41
C LEU A 36 -2.96 0.11 -10.94
N PRO A 37 -3.85 0.91 -10.31
CA PRO A 37 -4.20 0.71 -8.90
C PRO A 37 -4.70 -0.71 -8.61
N ALA A 38 -5.60 -1.22 -9.45
CA ALA A 38 -6.13 -2.58 -9.30
C ALA A 38 -5.05 -3.66 -9.43
N VAL A 39 -4.04 -3.45 -10.29
CA VAL A 39 -2.89 -4.35 -10.43
C VAL A 39 -1.98 -4.28 -9.20
N LEU A 40 -1.67 -3.07 -8.72
CA LEU A 40 -0.83 -2.86 -7.54
C LEU A 40 -1.43 -3.52 -6.29
N VAL A 41 -2.73 -3.31 -6.03
CA VAL A 41 -3.42 -3.94 -4.89
C VAL A 41 -3.28 -5.46 -4.93
N ARG A 42 -3.49 -6.09 -6.09
CA ARG A 42 -3.29 -7.55 -6.25
C ARG A 42 -1.84 -7.97 -5.98
N LEU A 43 -0.86 -7.22 -6.49
CA LEU A 43 0.55 -7.55 -6.30
C LEU A 43 1.03 -7.34 -4.85
N ILE A 44 0.57 -6.29 -4.18
CA ILE A 44 0.91 -5.99 -2.79
C ILE A 44 0.43 -7.10 -1.84
N GLN A 45 -0.70 -7.72 -2.15
CA GLN A 45 -1.29 -8.83 -1.38
C GLN A 45 -0.65 -10.19 -1.68
N ARG A 46 0.24 -10.29 -2.69
CA ARG A 46 0.91 -11.56 -3.01
C ARG A 46 1.91 -11.96 -1.92
N PRO A 47 1.80 -13.18 -1.35
CA PRO A 47 2.69 -13.62 -0.28
C PRO A 47 4.15 -13.78 -0.74
N ASP A 48 4.38 -14.12 -2.01
CA ASP A 48 5.72 -14.26 -2.58
C ASP A 48 6.45 -12.91 -2.73
N LEU A 49 5.75 -11.79 -2.61
CA LEU A 49 6.29 -10.43 -2.71
C LEU A 49 6.39 -9.71 -1.35
N ARG A 50 6.16 -10.41 -0.23
CA ARG A 50 6.04 -9.80 1.11
C ARG A 50 7.19 -8.83 1.46
N ASP A 51 8.43 -9.19 1.13
CA ASP A 51 9.63 -8.40 1.42
C ASP A 51 10.11 -7.52 0.24
N GLN A 52 9.33 -7.45 -0.85
CA GLN A 52 9.70 -6.78 -2.09
C GLN A 52 8.55 -5.93 -2.67
N ARG A 53 7.67 -5.46 -1.80
CA ARG A 53 6.47 -4.68 -2.17
C ARG A 53 6.55 -3.19 -1.81
N GLY A 54 7.64 -2.71 -1.19
CA GLY A 54 7.82 -1.30 -0.79
C GLY A 54 7.58 -0.33 -1.96
N THR A 55 8.27 -0.52 -3.08
CA THR A 55 8.05 0.29 -4.29
C THR A 55 6.62 0.16 -4.86
N LEU A 56 5.98 -0.99 -4.74
CA LEU A 56 4.60 -1.15 -5.23
C LEU A 56 3.62 -0.34 -4.37
N VAL A 57 3.84 -0.32 -3.05
CA VAL A 57 3.07 0.52 -2.12
C VAL A 57 3.35 1.99 -2.41
N HIS A 58 4.61 2.40 -2.54
CA HIS A 58 4.98 3.77 -2.93
C HIS A 58 4.21 4.26 -4.17
N VAL A 59 4.21 3.45 -5.24
CA VAL A 59 3.49 3.78 -6.48
C VAL A 59 1.98 3.77 -6.29
N LEU A 60 1.42 2.98 -5.36
CA LEU A 60 -0.01 3.04 -5.06
C LEU A 60 -0.40 4.44 -4.52
N GLY A 61 0.48 5.08 -3.76
CA GLY A 61 0.31 6.46 -3.28
C GLY A 61 0.21 7.53 -4.37
N PHE A 62 0.42 7.16 -5.64
CA PHE A 62 0.18 8.03 -6.78
C PHE A 62 -1.32 8.14 -7.12
N TYR A 63 -2.18 7.42 -6.41
CA TYR A 63 -3.61 7.35 -6.68
C TYR A 63 -4.40 7.61 -5.40
N ASP A 64 -5.67 7.93 -5.57
CA ASP A 64 -6.60 8.00 -4.44
C ASP A 64 -6.74 6.60 -3.81
N CYS A 65 -6.39 6.52 -2.53
CA CYS A 65 -6.40 5.29 -1.74
C CYS A 65 -7.44 5.32 -0.61
N SER A 66 -8.42 6.23 -0.69
CA SER A 66 -9.49 6.35 0.30
C SER A 66 -10.28 5.04 0.50
N GLU A 67 -10.46 4.22 -0.53
CA GLU A 67 -11.08 2.88 -0.45
C GLU A 67 -10.12 1.76 0.00
N HIS A 68 -8.88 2.09 0.36
CA HIS A 68 -7.82 1.13 0.68
C HIS A 68 -7.23 1.31 2.08
N VAL A 69 -7.86 2.09 2.95
CA VAL A 69 -7.33 2.40 4.30
C VAL A 69 -7.13 1.15 5.15
N ALA A 70 -8.03 0.17 5.05
CA ALA A 70 -7.85 -1.12 5.73
C ALA A 70 -6.57 -1.85 5.26
N LEU A 71 -6.30 -1.85 3.95
CA LEU A 71 -5.06 -2.43 3.40
C LEU A 71 -3.84 -1.66 3.90
N LEU A 72 -3.88 -0.31 3.93
CA LEU A 72 -2.78 0.50 4.45
C LEU A 72 -2.49 0.17 5.92
N ALA A 73 -3.53 0.03 6.75
CA ALA A 73 -3.38 -0.38 8.15
C ALA A 73 -2.75 -1.77 8.30
N GLU A 74 -3.12 -2.75 7.46
CA GLU A 74 -2.48 -4.07 7.44
C GLU A 74 -1.00 -3.99 7.05
N LEU A 75 -0.65 -3.14 6.08
CA LEU A 75 0.72 -2.95 5.63
C LEU A 75 1.59 -2.31 6.72
N VAL A 76 1.07 -1.35 7.48
CA VAL A 76 1.74 -0.78 8.66
C VAL A 76 1.92 -1.83 9.76
N ALA A 77 0.88 -2.63 10.02
CA ALA A 77 0.88 -3.65 11.07
C ALA A 77 1.85 -4.82 10.80
N GLU A 78 2.01 -5.23 9.54
CA GLU A 78 2.68 -6.48 9.19
C GLU A 78 3.90 -6.34 8.27
N GLY A 79 4.03 -5.19 7.60
CA GLY A 79 5.12 -4.90 6.68
C GLY A 79 6.49 -4.82 7.37
N ASN A 80 7.54 -4.97 6.58
CA ASN A 80 8.86 -4.49 6.99
C ASN A 80 8.84 -2.96 7.10
N PHE A 81 9.93 -2.36 7.58
CA PHE A 81 10.00 -0.92 7.83
C PHE A 81 9.62 -0.08 6.59
N GLU A 82 10.16 -0.41 5.42
CA GLU A 82 9.88 0.30 4.17
C GLU A 82 8.39 0.23 3.79
N VAL A 83 7.81 -0.98 3.80
CA VAL A 83 6.39 -1.17 3.46
C VAL A 83 5.47 -0.43 4.44
N ALA A 84 5.78 -0.48 5.73
CA ALA A 84 5.00 0.19 6.75
C ALA A 84 5.09 1.71 6.59
N HIS A 85 6.29 2.24 6.37
CA HIS A 85 6.49 3.67 6.17
C HIS A 85 5.75 4.20 4.94
N GLU A 86 5.88 3.54 3.78
CA GLU A 86 5.17 3.96 2.56
C GLU A 86 3.65 3.88 2.75
N ALA A 87 3.13 2.84 3.42
CA ALA A 87 1.70 2.74 3.68
C ALA A 87 1.19 3.84 4.64
N PHE A 88 2.01 4.23 5.63
CA PHE A 88 1.69 5.33 6.54
C PHE A 88 1.64 6.67 5.81
N GLU A 89 2.65 6.98 4.98
CA GLU A 89 2.69 8.22 4.19
C GLU A 89 1.47 8.37 3.27
N ILE A 90 0.99 7.26 2.69
CA ILE A 90 -0.24 7.27 1.90
C ILE A 90 -1.45 7.60 2.77
N ALA A 91 -1.55 7.00 3.95
CA ALA A 91 -2.66 7.27 4.87
C ALA A 91 -2.68 8.73 5.34
N ASP A 92 -1.51 9.31 5.64
CA ASP A 92 -1.34 10.69 6.14
C ASP A 92 -1.84 11.78 5.18
N ILE A 93 -1.85 11.48 3.87
CA ILE A 93 -2.29 12.42 2.83
C ILE A 93 -3.73 12.22 2.37
N LEU A 94 -4.49 11.30 2.99
CA LEU A 94 -5.89 11.07 2.62
C LEU A 94 -6.78 12.22 3.11
N ASP A 95 -7.49 12.87 2.18
CA ASP A 95 -8.35 14.02 2.49
C ASP A 95 -9.68 13.62 3.16
N ALA A 96 -10.22 12.46 2.80
CA ALA A 96 -11.49 11.95 3.32
C ALA A 96 -11.52 10.42 3.28
N ILE A 97 -12.07 9.83 4.34
CA ILE A 97 -12.20 8.38 4.53
C ILE A 97 -13.63 8.14 5.01
N ASP A 98 -14.28 7.10 4.51
CA ASP A 98 -15.60 6.70 4.99
C ASP A 98 -15.52 6.14 6.43
N ASP A 99 -16.56 6.38 7.23
CA ASP A 99 -16.61 5.94 8.63
C ASP A 99 -16.44 4.40 8.76
N GLU A 100 -16.97 3.62 7.82
CA GLU A 100 -16.84 2.15 7.81
C GLU A 100 -15.38 1.72 7.54
N ASP A 101 -14.73 2.35 6.58
CA ASP A 101 -13.32 2.08 6.24
C ASP A 101 -12.38 2.51 7.37
N ALA A 102 -12.64 3.66 7.99
CA ALA A 102 -11.90 4.13 9.16
C ALA A 102 -12.06 3.16 10.33
N GLN A 103 -13.28 2.69 10.62
CA GLN A 103 -13.53 1.70 11.67
C GLN A 103 -12.83 0.36 11.40
N ALA A 104 -12.83 -0.11 10.15
CA ALA A 104 -12.13 -1.32 9.77
C ALA A 104 -10.61 -1.20 10.01
N ALA A 105 -10.01 -0.08 9.60
CA ALA A 105 -8.61 0.22 9.84
C ALA A 105 -8.28 0.32 11.34
N GLN A 106 -9.11 0.99 12.13
CA GLN A 106 -8.94 1.08 13.59
C GLN A 106 -8.97 -0.30 14.26
N ALA A 107 -9.84 -1.21 13.82
CA ALA A 107 -9.89 -2.57 14.34
C ALA A 107 -8.59 -3.36 14.05
N ILE A 108 -8.01 -3.16 12.87
CA ILE A 108 -6.71 -3.75 12.48
C ILE A 108 -5.59 -3.21 13.37
N ILE A 109 -5.53 -1.89 13.55
CA ILE A 109 -4.52 -1.20 14.37
C ILE A 109 -4.60 -1.65 15.83
N ALA A 110 -5.80 -1.67 16.41
CA ALA A 110 -6.02 -2.09 17.80
C ALA A 110 -5.60 -3.56 18.03
N LYS A 111 -5.90 -4.43 17.06
CA LYS A 111 -5.47 -5.83 17.08
C LYS A 111 -3.94 -5.94 17.02
N ALA A 112 -3.29 -5.17 16.14
CA ALA A 112 -1.84 -5.16 15.99
C ALA A 112 -1.14 -4.68 17.27
N LEU A 113 -1.63 -3.60 17.89
CA LEU A 113 -1.11 -3.09 19.18
C LEU A 113 -1.29 -4.11 20.31
N THR A 114 -2.41 -4.83 20.35
CA THR A 114 -2.68 -5.88 21.34
C THR A 114 -1.70 -7.06 21.22
N ALA A 115 -1.23 -7.35 20.01
CA ALA A 115 -0.22 -8.37 19.77
C ALA A 115 1.17 -8.00 20.32
N LYS A 116 1.36 -6.75 20.80
CA LYS A 116 2.60 -6.20 21.36
C LYS A 116 3.79 -6.40 20.41
N PRO A 117 3.81 -5.67 19.28
CA PRO A 117 4.92 -5.74 18.33
C PRO A 117 6.26 -5.52 19.04
N ALA A 118 7.27 -6.30 18.67
CA ALA A 118 8.60 -6.21 19.28
C ALA A 118 9.32 -4.90 18.91
N ASP A 119 9.03 -4.39 17.72
CA ASP A 119 9.64 -3.19 17.17
C ASP A 119 8.98 -1.92 17.72
N ALA A 120 9.73 -1.10 18.44
CA ALA A 120 9.25 0.17 18.99
C ALA A 120 8.72 1.12 17.90
N TRP A 121 9.42 1.21 16.77
CA TRP A 121 9.01 2.05 15.63
C TRP A 121 7.63 1.68 15.10
N ARG A 122 7.25 0.39 15.14
CA ARG A 122 5.94 -0.05 14.68
C ARG A 122 4.84 0.32 15.67
N VAL A 123 5.14 0.24 16.97
CA VAL A 123 4.18 0.64 18.01
C VAL A 123 3.89 2.14 17.92
N GLU A 124 4.91 2.96 17.69
CA GLU A 124 4.75 4.41 17.51
C GLU A 124 3.93 4.70 16.24
N MET A 125 4.34 4.16 15.09
CA MET A 125 3.63 4.37 13.83
C MET A 125 2.17 3.89 13.86
N LEU A 126 1.86 2.77 14.53
CA LEU A 126 0.49 2.30 14.70
C LEU A 126 -0.35 3.24 15.59
N ARG A 127 0.25 3.91 16.57
CA ARG A 127 -0.45 4.90 17.39
C ARG A 127 -0.72 6.17 16.59
N ASP A 128 0.29 6.65 15.88
CA ASP A 128 0.16 7.83 15.03
C ASP A 128 -0.92 7.60 13.95
N LEU A 129 -0.95 6.40 13.35
CA LEU A 129 -1.99 6.02 12.40
C LEU A 129 -3.37 5.94 13.06
N SER A 130 -3.46 5.44 14.30
CA SER A 130 -4.72 5.41 15.05
C SER A 130 -5.26 6.82 15.31
N ASP A 131 -4.38 7.76 15.64
CA ASP A 131 -4.74 9.16 15.92
C ASP A 131 -5.14 9.90 14.63
N LEU A 132 -4.49 9.59 13.50
CA LEU A 132 -4.83 10.14 12.19
C LEU A 132 -6.23 9.72 11.69
N LEU A 133 -6.60 8.46 11.94
CA LEU A 133 -7.84 7.85 11.46
C LEU A 133 -9.02 7.95 12.44
N GLY A 134 -8.86 8.65 13.56
CA GLY A 134 -9.84 8.74 14.66
C GLY A 134 -10.50 10.10 14.76
#